data_AF-A0A6L3XYN1-F1
#
_entry.id   AF-A0A6L3XYN1-F1
#
_cell.length_a   1.000
_cell.length_b   1.000
_cell.length_c   1.000
_cell.angle_alpha   90.00
_cell.angle_beta   90.00
_cell.angle_gamma   90.00
#
_symmetry.space_group_name_H-M   'P 1'
#
loop_
_entity.id
_entity.type
_entity.pdbx_description
1 polymer ?
#
loop_
_entity_poly.entity_id
_entity_poly.type
_entity_poly.pdbx_seq_one_letter_code
_entity_poly.pdbx_strand_id
1 'polypeptide(L)'
;SLPVDVLASLTREVVLPVENCVLDNVDVIDIPAISEENTPLIMQAKCLWLLEHYRQHIQPDVLVICNATAHHQQTAKTARLLQNWVKETQPVEESALPGLVWAITPHDARFTTKQNLDEAVQQLLGQPGLRWGTLQALDTHSMQRVIEWLSQATLPAQRQKRLRALKRLLQESLSTLIRPYVAPLTQEPGAGRAQAEKMVRTLQGSAARHGELLEGLLPPLNAVETLLTVHQPREEQVNGLFNDVIDLFAEETQENPGALQTKDKARLAHNVWVNHLRQWSRNDAAAARLGLDAEVLQQIADVLIVTSYRLDLPLQLQRIAEKDKSSAAQLHAATGNFISWLGYEMTPVSERPASRIRKGQPIFVTPVVSSASPRLTRLGEQPVHAATAYVYDWLVALYTRAIENVDYQCPYDVQPAARKALSALLS
;
A
#
# COMPACT_ATOMS: atom_id res chain seq x y z
N SER A 1 41.80 -1.39 17.33
CA SER A 1 40.78 -2.30 17.87
C SER A 1 39.55 -1.47 18.22
N LEU A 2 38.35 -1.95 17.90
CA LEU A 2 37.13 -1.28 18.38
C LEU A 2 37.09 -1.37 19.91
N PRO A 3 36.70 -0.31 20.63
CA PRO A 3 36.55 -0.34 22.08
C PRO A 3 35.59 -1.44 22.52
N VAL A 4 35.88 -2.12 23.63
CA VAL A 4 35.09 -3.27 24.12
C VAL A 4 33.65 -2.86 24.44
N ASP A 5 33.44 -1.63 24.90
CA ASP A 5 32.12 -1.01 25.10
C ASP A 5 31.35 -0.83 23.78
N VAL A 6 32.02 -0.48 22.69
CA VAL A 6 31.43 -0.40 21.36
C VAL A 6 31.11 -1.80 20.83
N LEU A 7 31.99 -2.78 21.02
CA LEU A 7 31.73 -4.17 20.65
C LEU A 7 30.59 -4.78 21.49
N ALA A 8 30.52 -4.49 22.79
CA ALA A 8 29.44 -4.91 23.67
C ALA A 8 28.11 -4.29 23.27
N SER A 9 28.12 -3.05 22.75
CA SER A 9 26.92 -2.44 22.18
C SER A 9 26.39 -3.21 20.97
N LEU A 10 27.22 -3.98 20.26
CA LEU A 10 26.80 -4.85 19.15
C LEU A 10 26.23 -6.18 19.65
N THR A 11 26.62 -6.70 20.82
CA THR A 11 26.30 -8.09 21.25
C THR A 11 25.28 -8.24 22.38
N ARG A 12 24.61 -7.17 22.84
CA ARG A 12 23.56 -7.21 23.89
C ARG A 12 22.30 -8.10 23.70
N GLU A 13 22.30 -9.10 22.83
CA GLU A 13 21.29 -10.16 22.95
C GLU A 13 21.71 -11.06 24.10
N VAL A 14 21.06 -10.93 25.25
CA VAL A 14 21.24 -11.90 26.32
C VAL A 14 20.31 -13.06 26.01
N VAL A 15 20.83 -14.05 25.29
CA VAL A 15 20.24 -15.39 25.33
C VAL A 15 20.53 -15.92 26.72
N LEU A 16 19.49 -16.16 27.51
CA LEU A 16 19.61 -16.77 28.82
C LEU A 16 19.56 -18.30 28.62
N PRO A 17 20.70 -19.02 28.55
CA PRO A 17 20.67 -20.47 28.54
C PRO A 17 20.14 -20.94 29.90
N VAL A 18 18.93 -21.48 29.90
CA VAL A 18 18.28 -21.81 31.16
C VAL A 18 18.64 -23.25 31.55
N GLU A 19 19.84 -23.45 32.09
CA GLU A 19 20.36 -24.76 32.50
C GLU A 19 19.50 -25.44 33.60
N ASN A 20 18.57 -24.70 34.24
CA ASN A 20 17.57 -25.18 35.20
C ASN A 20 16.18 -24.55 34.91
N CYS A 21 15.68 -24.72 33.68
CA CYS A 21 14.45 -24.05 33.24
C CYS A 21 13.17 -24.65 33.83
N VAL A 22 12.20 -23.78 34.14
CA VAL A 22 10.81 -24.19 34.41
C VAL A 22 10.05 -24.49 33.11
N LEU A 23 10.59 -24.04 31.96
CA LEU A 23 10.03 -24.26 30.63
C LEU A 23 10.96 -25.17 29.82
N ASP A 24 10.46 -26.32 29.39
CA ASP A 24 11.25 -27.31 28.66
C ASP A 24 11.51 -26.87 27.21
N ASN A 25 12.78 -26.89 26.79
CA ASN A 25 13.22 -26.61 25.41
C ASN A 25 12.78 -25.22 24.87
N VAL A 26 12.80 -24.20 25.72
CA VAL A 26 12.48 -22.82 25.36
C VAL A 26 13.68 -21.92 25.61
N ASP A 27 14.10 -21.19 24.58
CA ASP A 27 15.08 -20.11 24.72
C ASP A 27 14.37 -18.82 25.12
N VAL A 28 14.91 -18.13 26.12
CA VAL A 28 14.45 -16.80 26.53
C VAL A 28 15.45 -15.76 26.02
N ILE A 29 14.93 -14.79 25.27
CA ILE A 29 15.71 -13.71 24.69
C ILE A 29 15.20 -12.41 25.29
N ASP A 30 16.08 -11.66 25.95
CA ASP A 30 15.76 -10.33 26.44
C ASP A 30 15.96 -9.29 25.33
N ILE A 31 14.87 -8.69 24.87
CA ILE A 31 14.87 -7.62 23.86
C ILE A 31 14.75 -6.28 24.60
N PRO A 32 15.77 -5.40 24.51
CA PRO A 32 15.75 -4.14 25.23
C PRO A 32 14.58 -3.26 24.78
N ALA A 33 13.95 -2.58 25.74
CA ALA A 33 12.89 -1.63 25.47
C ALA A 33 13.37 -0.49 24.56
N ILE A 34 12.41 0.13 23.85
CA ILE A 34 12.68 1.29 22.99
C ILE A 34 13.22 2.42 23.88
N SER A 35 14.45 2.83 23.58
CA SER A 35 15.22 3.74 24.41
C SER A 35 14.66 5.16 24.49
N GLU A 36 15.03 5.86 25.57
CA GLU A 36 14.68 7.25 25.86
C GLU A 36 15.59 8.25 25.11
N GLU A 37 15.17 9.52 25.04
CA GLU A 37 15.84 10.60 24.28
C GLU A 37 17.33 10.79 24.64
N ASN A 38 17.75 10.42 25.85
CA ASN A 38 19.13 10.57 26.33
C ASN A 38 20.05 9.38 25.98
N THR A 39 19.58 8.41 25.21
CA THR A 39 20.33 7.20 24.88
C THR A 39 21.21 7.41 23.63
N PRO A 40 22.44 6.87 23.55
CA PRO A 40 23.26 6.98 22.34
C PRO A 40 22.54 6.47 21.08
N LEU A 41 22.70 7.17 19.94
CA LEU A 41 22.02 6.85 18.68
C LEU A 41 22.19 5.40 18.22
N ILE A 42 23.37 4.82 18.42
CA ILE A 42 23.64 3.41 18.06
C ILE A 42 22.78 2.44 18.87
N MET A 43 22.53 2.74 20.15
CA MET A 43 21.69 1.92 21.01
C MET A 43 20.20 2.11 20.67
N GLN A 44 19.78 3.35 20.37
CA GLN A 44 18.42 3.59 19.86
C GLN A 44 18.16 2.82 18.56
N ALA A 45 19.10 2.88 17.60
CA ALA A 45 19.03 2.15 16.35
C ALA A 45 18.97 0.64 16.59
N LYS A 46 19.79 0.14 17.52
CA LYS A 46 19.81 -1.27 17.89
C LYS A 46 18.49 -1.75 18.50
N CYS A 47 17.91 -1.03 19.47
CA CYS A 47 16.63 -1.45 20.07
C CYS A 47 15.51 -1.55 19.04
N LEU A 48 15.49 -0.62 18.06
CA LEU A 48 14.54 -0.67 16.96
C LEU A 48 14.83 -1.83 16.00
N TRP A 49 16.10 -2.07 15.71
CA TRP A 49 16.54 -3.13 14.81
C TRP A 49 16.28 -4.53 15.36
N LEU A 50 16.49 -4.77 16.67
CA LEU A 50 16.37 -6.11 17.26
C LEU A 50 14.97 -6.70 17.10
N LEU A 51 13.92 -5.96 17.48
CA LEU A 51 12.55 -6.46 17.35
C LEU A 51 12.21 -6.73 15.87
N GLU A 52 12.65 -5.86 14.97
CA GLU A 52 12.45 -5.98 13.53
C GLU A 52 13.24 -7.16 12.93
N HIS A 53 14.46 -7.39 13.39
CA HIS A 53 15.29 -8.52 13.00
C HIS A 53 14.61 -9.84 13.38
N TYR A 54 14.16 -9.98 14.61
CA TYR A 54 13.44 -11.17 15.07
C TYR A 54 12.12 -11.36 14.33
N ARG A 55 11.40 -10.27 14.05
CA ARG A 55 10.18 -10.28 13.22
C ARG A 55 10.42 -10.91 11.85
N GLN A 56 11.51 -10.53 11.17
CA GLN A 56 11.89 -11.07 9.85
C GLN A 56 12.23 -12.57 9.90
N HIS A 57 12.67 -13.07 11.06
CA HIS A 57 12.91 -14.48 11.31
C HIS A 57 11.70 -15.22 11.88
N ILE A 58 10.53 -14.57 11.96
CA ILE A 58 9.27 -15.13 12.48
C ILE A 58 9.43 -15.58 13.95
N GLN A 59 10.23 -14.83 14.71
CA GLN A 59 10.55 -15.07 16.11
C GLN A 59 10.33 -13.79 16.95
N PRO A 60 10.23 -13.92 18.29
CA PRO A 60 10.03 -15.17 19.04
C PRO A 60 8.66 -15.83 18.78
N ASP A 61 8.45 -17.04 19.31
CA ASP A 61 7.13 -17.69 19.27
C ASP A 61 6.09 -16.91 20.10
N VAL A 62 6.52 -16.41 21.27
CA VAL A 62 5.76 -15.57 22.18
C VAL A 62 6.59 -14.35 22.55
N LEU A 63 5.99 -13.16 22.44
CA LEU A 63 6.54 -11.88 22.90
C LEU A 63 5.85 -11.46 24.19
N VAL A 64 6.62 -11.37 25.27
CA VAL A 64 6.14 -10.95 26.59
C VAL A 64 6.57 -9.50 26.85
N ILE A 65 5.62 -8.64 27.20
CA ILE A 65 5.85 -7.21 27.48
C ILE A 65 5.51 -6.91 28.93
N CYS A 66 6.45 -6.34 29.68
CA CYS A 66 6.19 -5.86 31.05
C CYS A 66 5.69 -4.41 31.07
N ASN A 67 6.34 -3.53 30.29
CA ASN A 67 5.91 -2.16 30.04
C ASN A 67 6.27 -1.81 28.59
N ALA A 68 5.30 -1.42 27.77
CA ALA A 68 5.48 -1.14 26.36
C ALA A 68 6.02 0.28 26.10
N THR A 69 5.59 1.24 26.92
CA THR A 69 5.94 2.66 26.69
C THR A 69 6.11 3.42 28.01
N ALA A 70 7.18 4.20 28.10
CA ALA A 70 7.45 5.07 29.25
C ALA A 70 6.89 6.50 29.06
N HIS A 71 6.70 6.93 27.80
CA HIS A 71 6.27 8.29 27.46
C HIS A 71 5.11 8.27 26.45
N HIS A 72 4.15 9.18 26.58
CA HIS A 72 3.00 9.30 25.65
C HIS A 72 3.42 9.50 24.19
N GLN A 73 4.56 10.18 23.95
CA GLN A 73 5.06 10.44 22.60
C GLN A 73 5.48 9.15 21.86
N GLN A 74 5.83 8.10 22.61
CA GLN A 74 6.26 6.81 22.06
C GLN A 74 5.07 5.89 21.74
N THR A 75 3.90 6.09 22.35
CA THR A 75 2.72 5.22 22.25
C THR A 75 2.37 4.85 20.80
N ALA A 76 2.25 5.84 19.91
CA ALA A 76 1.87 5.57 18.52
C ALA A 76 2.95 4.78 17.75
N LYS A 77 4.24 5.03 18.03
CA LYS A 77 5.37 4.32 17.42
C LYS A 77 5.43 2.87 17.92
N THR A 78 5.35 2.67 19.23
CA THR A 78 5.35 1.34 19.85
C THR A 78 4.16 0.52 19.38
N ALA A 79 2.95 1.09 19.36
CA ALA A 79 1.76 0.39 18.89
C ALA A 79 1.90 -0.09 17.44
N ARG A 80 2.43 0.75 16.54
CA ARG A 80 2.71 0.36 15.14
C ARG A 80 3.72 -0.78 15.04
N LEU A 81 4.81 -0.72 15.81
CA LEU A 81 5.83 -1.77 15.81
C LEU A 81 5.25 -3.12 16.28
N LEU A 82 4.50 -3.12 17.38
CA LEU A 82 3.86 -4.33 17.90
C LEU A 82 2.76 -4.83 16.96
N GLN A 83 1.98 -3.94 16.35
CA GLN A 83 0.94 -4.31 15.38
C GLN A 83 1.55 -4.99 14.15
N ASN A 84 2.66 -4.45 13.63
CA ASN A 84 3.40 -5.07 12.53
C ASN A 84 3.99 -6.42 12.93
N TRP A 85 4.56 -6.52 14.14
CA TRP A 85 5.08 -7.79 14.64
C TRP A 85 3.99 -8.85 14.75
N VAL A 86 2.84 -8.54 15.36
CA VAL A 86 1.70 -9.47 15.46
C VAL A 86 1.19 -9.85 14.07
N LYS A 87 0.98 -8.86 13.18
CA LYS A 87 0.46 -9.10 11.81
C LYS A 87 1.33 -10.07 11.02
N GLU A 88 2.65 -10.00 11.17
CA GLU A 88 3.58 -10.78 10.33
C GLU A 88 4.05 -12.08 10.99
N THR A 89 3.96 -12.20 12.32
CA THR A 89 4.45 -13.37 13.06
C THR A 89 3.36 -14.21 13.72
N GLN A 90 2.11 -13.74 13.77
CA GLN A 90 1.01 -14.43 14.43
C GLN A 90 -0.20 -14.61 13.50
N PRO A 91 -0.73 -15.83 13.34
CA PRO A 91 -1.97 -16.04 12.62
C PRO A 91 -3.17 -15.52 13.43
N VAL A 92 -4.19 -15.01 12.74
CA VAL A 92 -5.44 -14.55 13.37
C VAL A 92 -6.39 -15.73 13.52
N GLU A 93 -6.31 -16.45 14.64
CA GLU A 93 -7.17 -17.60 14.98
C GLU A 93 -7.82 -17.41 16.36
N GLU A 94 -9.15 -17.39 16.45
CA GLU A 94 -9.92 -17.14 17.70
C GLU A 94 -9.68 -18.17 18.82
N SER A 95 -9.18 -19.35 18.49
CA SER A 95 -8.89 -20.43 19.46
C SER A 95 -7.40 -20.56 19.82
N ALA A 96 -6.53 -19.73 19.25
CA ALA A 96 -5.10 -19.78 19.52
C ALA A 96 -4.72 -18.94 20.73
N LEU A 97 -3.73 -19.40 21.50
CA LEU A 97 -3.10 -18.58 22.52
C LEU A 97 -2.39 -17.39 21.83
N PRO A 98 -2.62 -16.14 22.25
CA PRO A 98 -2.03 -14.98 21.59
C PRO A 98 -0.52 -14.99 21.76
N GLY A 99 0.23 -14.83 20.66
CA GLY A 99 1.69 -14.76 20.71
C GLY A 99 2.24 -13.44 21.25
N LEU A 100 1.40 -12.45 21.53
CA LEU A 100 1.78 -11.21 22.22
C LEU A 100 1.05 -11.14 23.57
N VAL A 101 1.78 -10.99 24.68
CA VAL A 101 1.18 -10.93 26.01
C VAL A 101 1.79 -9.85 26.89
N TRP A 102 0.96 -9.17 27.68
CA TRP A 102 1.38 -8.28 28.74
C TRP A 102 1.55 -9.04 30.05
N ALA A 103 2.73 -9.02 30.64
CA ALA A 103 2.99 -9.54 31.98
C ALA A 103 2.90 -8.42 33.02
N ILE A 104 1.85 -8.46 33.84
CA ILE A 104 1.65 -7.53 34.94
C ILE A 104 2.53 -7.97 36.10
N THR A 105 3.59 -7.21 36.39
CA THR A 105 4.54 -7.50 37.48
C THR A 105 4.40 -6.48 38.61
N PRO A 106 5.00 -6.72 39.80
CA PRO A 106 5.02 -5.71 40.88
C PRO A 106 5.72 -4.39 40.49
N HIS A 107 6.53 -4.41 39.43
CA HIS A 107 7.26 -3.25 38.92
C HIS A 107 6.53 -2.51 37.78
N ASP A 108 5.29 -2.91 37.49
CA ASP A 108 4.49 -2.28 36.44
C ASP A 108 4.27 -0.78 36.74
N ALA A 109 4.32 0.05 35.69
CA ALA A 109 4.16 1.50 35.77
C ALA A 109 2.85 1.91 36.46
N ARG A 110 1.79 1.10 36.32
CA ARG A 110 0.50 1.35 36.98
C ARG A 110 0.62 1.39 38.51
N PHE A 111 1.56 0.62 39.08
CA PHE A 111 1.79 0.56 40.52
C PHE A 111 2.89 1.52 40.97
N THR A 112 3.96 1.62 40.19
CA THR A 112 5.16 2.39 40.56
C THR A 112 5.00 3.89 40.30
N THR A 113 4.48 4.27 39.13
CA THR A 113 4.33 5.69 38.72
C THR A 113 2.87 6.16 38.72
N LYS A 114 1.91 5.25 38.97
CA LYS A 114 0.46 5.49 38.88
C LYS A 114 -0.02 5.93 37.50
N GLN A 115 0.73 5.58 36.45
CA GLN A 115 0.37 5.85 35.05
C GLN A 115 0.27 4.54 34.27
N ASN A 116 -0.82 4.36 33.51
CA ASN A 116 -1.04 3.19 32.66
C ASN A 116 -0.99 3.59 31.18
N LEU A 117 0.20 3.90 30.67
CA LEU A 117 0.38 4.33 29.28
C LEU A 117 0.19 3.17 28.28
N ASP A 118 0.39 1.94 28.74
CA ASP A 118 0.23 0.73 27.95
C ASP A 118 -1.22 0.50 27.52
N GLU A 119 -2.21 1.02 28.26
CA GLU A 119 -3.62 0.96 27.87
C GLU A 119 -3.85 1.59 26.50
N ALA A 120 -3.20 2.72 26.20
CA ALA A 120 -3.31 3.35 24.90
C ALA A 120 -2.68 2.51 23.78
N VAL A 121 -1.59 1.79 24.08
CA VAL A 121 -0.96 0.85 23.13
C VAL A 121 -1.89 -0.33 22.86
N GLN A 122 -2.49 -0.91 23.91
CA GLN A 122 -3.44 -2.01 23.85
C GLN A 122 -4.71 -1.63 23.06
N GLN A 123 -5.25 -0.44 23.28
CA GLN A 123 -6.39 0.09 22.52
C GLN A 123 -6.09 0.21 21.03
N LEU A 124 -4.89 0.66 20.66
CA LEU A 124 -4.45 0.76 19.25
C LEU A 124 -4.24 -0.60 18.59
N LEU A 125 -3.83 -1.62 19.35
CA LEU A 125 -3.70 -3.00 18.87
C LEU A 125 -5.07 -3.67 18.62
N GLY A 126 -6.09 -3.26 19.38
CA GLY A 126 -7.46 -3.72 19.25
C GLY A 126 -7.71 -5.07 19.92
N GLN A 127 -8.44 -5.95 19.24
CA GLN A 127 -8.99 -7.25 19.67
C GLN A 127 -8.22 -7.99 20.80
N PRO A 128 -8.56 -7.76 22.09
CA PRO A 128 -7.98 -8.48 23.22
C PRO A 128 -8.40 -9.96 23.19
N GLY A 129 -7.51 -10.84 23.66
CA GLY A 129 -7.69 -12.30 23.63
C GLY A 129 -7.39 -12.95 22.28
N LEU A 130 -7.44 -12.18 21.19
CA LEU A 130 -7.09 -12.65 19.84
C LEU A 130 -5.70 -12.16 19.41
N ARG A 131 -5.47 -10.85 19.45
CA ARG A 131 -4.19 -10.25 19.01
C ARG A 131 -3.16 -10.15 20.13
N TRP A 132 -3.63 -10.02 21.36
CA TRP A 132 -2.80 -9.95 22.54
C TRP A 132 -3.53 -10.46 23.78
N GLY A 133 -2.78 -10.88 24.79
CA GLY A 133 -3.32 -11.34 26.08
C GLY A 133 -2.67 -10.66 27.28
N THR A 134 -3.15 -10.99 28.48
CA THR A 134 -2.61 -10.47 29.75
C THR A 134 -2.33 -11.62 30.70
N LEU A 135 -1.16 -11.60 31.32
CA LEU A 135 -0.69 -12.53 32.34
C LEU A 135 -0.40 -11.74 33.62
N GLN A 136 -0.75 -12.29 34.78
CA GLN A 136 -0.44 -11.67 36.07
C GLN A 136 0.69 -12.44 36.73
N ALA A 137 1.77 -11.73 37.06
CA ALA A 137 3.00 -12.24 37.64
C ALA A 137 3.29 -11.51 38.95
N LEU A 138 2.34 -11.53 39.90
CA LEU A 138 2.34 -10.67 41.10
C LEU A 138 2.80 -11.40 42.37
N ASP A 139 2.58 -12.71 42.44
CA ASP A 139 2.84 -13.58 43.59
C ASP A 139 3.15 -15.02 43.12
N THR A 140 3.51 -15.91 44.04
CA THR A 140 3.90 -17.29 43.72
C THR A 140 2.82 -18.07 42.97
N HIS A 141 1.53 -17.85 43.30
CA HIS A 141 0.43 -18.60 42.69
C HIS A 141 0.07 -18.08 41.29
N SER A 142 0.07 -16.76 41.11
CA SER A 142 -0.09 -16.14 39.79
C SER A 142 1.09 -16.50 38.88
N MET A 143 2.32 -16.57 39.41
CA MET A 143 3.49 -17.07 38.68
C MET A 143 3.34 -18.52 38.18
N GLN A 144 2.72 -19.42 38.95
CA GLN A 144 2.44 -20.79 38.48
C GLN A 144 1.53 -20.79 37.25
N ARG A 145 0.52 -19.91 37.20
CA ARG A 145 -0.35 -19.76 36.02
C ARG A 145 0.40 -19.19 34.82
N VAL A 146 1.33 -18.26 35.04
CA VAL A 146 2.19 -17.74 33.97
C VAL A 146 3.04 -18.85 33.37
N ILE A 147 3.66 -19.67 34.23
CA ILE A 147 4.45 -20.83 33.82
C ILE A 147 3.58 -21.84 33.05
N GLU A 148 2.39 -22.17 33.56
CA GLU A 148 1.46 -23.09 32.90
C GLU A 148 1.02 -22.57 31.53
N TRP A 149 0.69 -21.28 31.44
CA TRP A 149 0.30 -20.67 30.18
C TRP A 149 1.45 -20.65 29.17
N LEU A 150 2.65 -20.25 29.61
CA LEU A 150 3.84 -20.20 28.75
C LEU A 150 4.21 -21.61 28.27
N SER A 151 4.18 -22.62 29.14
CA SER A 151 4.51 -23.99 28.76
C SER A 151 3.58 -24.55 27.69
N GLN A 152 2.29 -24.17 27.72
CA GLN A 152 1.32 -24.51 26.66
C GLN A 152 1.58 -23.72 25.37
N ALA A 153 1.86 -22.42 25.47
CA ALA A 153 2.07 -21.53 24.33
C ALA A 153 3.37 -21.86 23.56
N THR A 154 4.41 -22.34 24.24
CA THR A 154 5.72 -22.63 23.65
C THR A 154 5.91 -24.09 23.25
N LEU A 155 4.85 -24.92 23.27
CA LEU A 155 4.95 -26.31 22.82
C LEU A 155 5.41 -26.39 21.36
N PRO A 156 6.29 -27.36 21.00
CA PRO A 156 6.71 -27.55 19.61
C PRO A 156 5.55 -27.73 18.63
N ALA A 157 4.46 -28.35 19.07
CA ALA A 157 3.24 -28.50 18.29
C ALA A 157 2.57 -27.15 17.96
N GLN A 158 2.54 -26.20 18.91
CA GLN A 158 2.01 -24.85 18.69
C GLN A 158 2.88 -24.07 17.71
N ARG A 159 4.21 -24.13 17.87
CA ARG A 159 5.16 -23.54 16.91
C ARG A 159 4.93 -24.07 15.49
N GLN A 160 4.82 -25.38 15.32
CA GLN A 160 4.55 -25.98 14.00
C GLN A 160 3.19 -25.56 13.45
N LYS A 161 2.14 -25.51 14.28
CA LYS A 161 0.81 -25.04 13.88
C LYS A 161 0.88 -23.58 13.39
N ARG A 162 1.51 -22.70 14.16
CA ARG A 162 1.74 -21.28 13.84
C ARG A 162 2.44 -21.12 12.49
N LEU A 163 3.59 -21.79 12.30
CA LEU A 163 4.36 -21.69 11.06
C LEU A 163 3.61 -22.24 9.83
N ARG A 164 2.84 -23.33 9.98
CA ARG A 164 1.97 -23.85 8.90
C ARG A 164 0.87 -22.85 8.53
N ALA A 165 0.23 -22.25 9.53
CA ALA A 165 -0.81 -21.24 9.31
C ALA A 165 -0.24 -20.00 8.59
N LEU A 166 0.91 -19.49 9.02
CA LEU A 166 1.59 -18.36 8.35
C LEU A 166 2.00 -18.71 6.93
N LYS A 167 2.55 -19.91 6.69
CA LYS A 167 2.90 -20.37 5.34
C LYS A 167 1.68 -20.41 4.42
N ARG A 168 0.54 -20.92 4.92
CA ARG A 168 -0.73 -20.95 4.18
C ARG A 168 -1.20 -19.53 3.84
N LEU A 169 -1.22 -18.62 4.80
CA LEU A 169 -1.60 -17.22 4.58
C LEU A 169 -0.69 -16.53 3.56
N LEU A 170 0.61 -16.79 3.61
CA LEU A 170 1.56 -16.27 2.63
C LEU A 170 1.30 -16.83 1.23
N GLN A 171 1.03 -18.14 1.11
CA GLN A 171 0.67 -18.76 -0.18
C GLN A 171 -0.63 -18.20 -0.73
N GLU A 172 -1.65 -17.97 0.11
CA GLU A 172 -2.91 -17.34 -0.28
C GLU A 172 -2.69 -15.89 -0.76
N SER A 173 -1.90 -15.11 -0.03
CA SER A 173 -1.54 -13.74 -0.40
C SER A 173 -0.78 -13.69 -1.74
N LEU A 174 0.21 -14.57 -1.90
CA LEU A 174 1.03 -14.67 -3.10
C LEU A 174 0.16 -15.10 -4.30
N SER A 175 -0.70 -16.10 -4.14
CA SER A 175 -1.63 -16.53 -5.20
C SER A 175 -2.59 -15.42 -5.60
N THR A 176 -3.07 -14.61 -4.64
CA THR A 176 -3.93 -13.45 -4.90
C THR A 176 -3.18 -12.36 -5.66
N LEU A 177 -1.93 -12.07 -5.26
CA LEU A 177 -1.08 -11.08 -5.92
C LEU A 177 -0.75 -11.45 -7.36
N ILE A 178 -0.54 -12.74 -7.63
CA ILE A 178 -0.16 -13.24 -8.96
C ILE A 178 -1.38 -13.48 -9.86
N ARG A 179 -2.56 -13.68 -9.29
CA ARG A 179 -3.81 -13.98 -10.02
C ARG A 179 -4.04 -13.10 -11.26
N PRO A 180 -3.86 -11.76 -11.24
CA PRO A 180 -4.09 -10.93 -12.43
C PRO A 180 -3.20 -11.28 -13.62
N TYR A 181 -1.98 -11.77 -13.37
CA TYR A 181 -1.02 -12.12 -14.44
C TYR A 181 -1.29 -13.51 -15.04
N VAL A 182 -1.95 -14.39 -14.29
CA VAL A 182 -2.30 -15.75 -14.72
C VAL A 182 -3.74 -15.81 -15.26
N ALA A 183 -4.61 -14.90 -14.83
CA ALA A 183 -6.05 -14.87 -15.16
C ALA A 183 -6.37 -15.04 -16.65
N PRO A 184 -5.64 -14.47 -17.62
CA PRO A 184 -5.95 -14.67 -19.03
C PRO A 184 -5.77 -16.12 -19.54
N LEU A 185 -5.08 -16.99 -18.78
CA LEU A 185 -4.97 -18.42 -19.07
C LEU A 185 -6.10 -19.25 -18.44
N THR A 186 -6.78 -18.72 -17.43
CA THR A 186 -7.70 -19.48 -16.55
C THR A 186 -9.12 -18.94 -16.54
N GLN A 187 -9.42 -17.83 -17.20
CA GLN A 187 -10.74 -17.23 -17.20
C GLN A 187 -11.70 -17.94 -18.16
N GLU A 188 -12.86 -18.32 -17.63
CA GLU A 188 -14.01 -18.78 -18.41
C GLU A 188 -14.61 -17.64 -19.26
N PRO A 189 -15.17 -17.94 -20.45
CA PRO A 189 -15.82 -16.94 -21.27
C PRO A 189 -16.99 -16.29 -20.51
N GLY A 190 -16.97 -14.96 -20.38
CA GLY A 190 -18.00 -14.18 -19.69
C GLY A 190 -17.71 -13.86 -18.21
N ALA A 191 -16.67 -14.46 -17.60
CA ALA A 191 -16.30 -14.18 -16.21
C ALA A 191 -15.92 -12.71 -15.98
N GLY A 192 -15.22 -12.09 -16.94
CA GLY A 192 -14.84 -10.67 -16.87
C GLY A 192 -16.04 -9.73 -16.81
N ARG A 193 -17.14 -10.06 -17.49
CA ARG A 193 -18.38 -9.27 -17.44
C ARG A 193 -19.04 -9.35 -16.06
N ALA A 194 -19.21 -10.55 -15.53
CA ALA A 194 -19.81 -10.74 -14.20
C ALA A 194 -18.98 -10.04 -13.11
N GLN A 195 -17.64 -10.07 -13.23
CA GLN A 195 -16.74 -9.35 -12.33
C GLN A 195 -16.93 -7.83 -12.44
N ALA A 196 -16.96 -7.28 -13.65
CA ALA A 196 -17.20 -5.85 -13.87
C ALA A 196 -18.57 -5.40 -13.32
N GLU A 197 -19.63 -6.20 -13.51
CA GLU A 197 -20.95 -5.92 -12.95
C GLU A 197 -20.94 -5.92 -11.41
N LYS A 198 -20.27 -6.90 -10.77
CA LYS A 198 -20.12 -6.95 -9.31
C LYS A 198 -19.36 -5.72 -8.80
N MET A 199 -18.23 -5.40 -9.41
CA MET A 199 -17.40 -4.23 -9.05
C MET A 199 -18.22 -2.93 -9.07
N VAL A 200 -18.94 -2.66 -10.16
CA VAL A 200 -19.72 -1.43 -10.30
C VAL A 200 -20.92 -1.41 -9.36
N ARG A 201 -21.57 -2.54 -9.08
CA ARG A 201 -22.64 -2.63 -8.07
C ARG A 201 -22.12 -2.32 -6.66
N THR A 202 -20.94 -2.82 -6.29
CA THR A 202 -20.33 -2.49 -4.99
C THR A 202 -20.01 -0.99 -4.90
N LEU A 203 -19.41 -0.42 -5.95
CA LEU A 203 -19.14 1.02 -6.01
C LEU A 203 -20.40 1.88 -5.96
N GLN A 204 -21.50 1.42 -6.59
CA GLN A 204 -22.79 2.09 -6.52
C GLN A 204 -23.30 2.19 -5.08
N GLY A 205 -23.11 1.13 -4.26
CA GLY A 205 -23.44 1.14 -2.84
C GLY A 205 -22.62 2.17 -2.03
N SER A 206 -21.40 2.45 -2.47
CA SER A 206 -20.49 3.43 -1.86
C SER A 206 -20.41 4.77 -2.61
N ALA A 207 -21.43 5.11 -3.42
CA ALA A 207 -21.41 6.30 -4.29
C ALA A 207 -21.20 7.63 -3.54
N ALA A 208 -21.59 7.71 -2.26
CA ALA A 208 -21.36 8.89 -1.43
C ALA A 208 -19.86 9.21 -1.22
N ARG A 209 -19.00 8.19 -1.30
CA ARG A 209 -17.53 8.30 -1.15
C ARG A 209 -16.80 8.41 -2.50
N HIS A 210 -17.52 8.71 -3.59
CA HIS A 210 -16.92 8.79 -4.92
C HIS A 210 -15.81 9.86 -5.02
N GLY A 211 -15.96 11.00 -4.34
CA GLY A 211 -14.90 12.01 -4.28
C GLY A 211 -13.61 11.49 -3.64
N GLU A 212 -13.73 10.78 -2.51
CA GLU A 212 -12.60 10.13 -1.81
C GLU A 212 -11.93 9.06 -2.69
N LEU A 213 -12.73 8.34 -3.49
CA LEU A 213 -12.22 7.39 -4.48
C LEU A 213 -11.36 8.10 -5.53
N LEU A 214 -11.89 9.15 -6.18
CA LEU A 214 -11.16 9.88 -7.21
C LEU A 214 -9.87 10.51 -6.68
N GLU A 215 -9.90 11.06 -5.46
CA GLU A 215 -8.72 11.59 -4.78
C GLU A 215 -7.66 10.50 -4.56
N GLY A 216 -8.07 9.30 -4.13
CA GLY A 216 -7.16 8.17 -3.91
C GLY A 216 -6.51 7.62 -5.18
N LEU A 217 -7.15 7.77 -6.35
CA LEU A 217 -6.64 7.28 -7.64
C LEU A 217 -5.45 8.10 -8.19
N LEU A 218 -5.18 9.29 -7.62
CA LEU A 218 -4.05 10.13 -7.99
C LEU A 218 -2.93 10.07 -6.94
N PRO A 219 -1.66 9.98 -7.36
CA PRO A 219 -0.55 10.19 -6.44
C PRO A 219 -0.52 11.65 -5.96
N PRO A 220 0.05 11.92 -4.79
CA PRO A 220 0.30 13.29 -4.36
C PRO A 220 1.32 13.95 -5.30
N LEU A 221 1.14 15.24 -5.59
CA LEU A 221 1.92 15.96 -6.60
C LEU A 221 3.44 15.91 -6.33
N ASN A 222 3.83 15.98 -5.06
CA ASN A 222 5.24 15.92 -4.64
C ASN A 222 5.93 14.60 -5.03
N ALA A 223 5.20 13.48 -5.11
CA ALA A 223 5.75 12.20 -5.54
C ALA A 223 6.12 12.23 -7.03
N VAL A 224 5.31 12.91 -7.85
CA VAL A 224 5.56 13.11 -9.28
C VAL A 224 6.74 14.07 -9.47
N GLU A 225 6.79 15.17 -8.72
CA GLU A 225 7.90 16.14 -8.76
C GLU A 225 9.24 15.51 -8.38
N THR A 226 9.28 14.75 -7.28
CA THR A 226 10.52 14.13 -6.78
C THR A 226 11.09 13.14 -7.79
N LEU A 227 10.25 12.30 -8.41
CA LEU A 227 10.74 11.29 -9.34
C LEU A 227 11.18 11.86 -10.69
N LEU A 228 10.53 12.94 -11.15
CA LEU A 228 10.93 13.66 -12.37
C LEU A 228 12.19 14.52 -12.19
N THR A 229 12.54 14.88 -10.96
CA THR A 229 13.76 15.63 -10.62
C THR A 229 14.95 14.71 -10.36
N VAL A 230 14.77 13.59 -9.66
CA VAL A 230 15.84 12.61 -9.36
C VAL A 230 16.42 11.96 -10.63
N HIS A 231 15.60 11.79 -11.68
CA HIS A 231 16.07 11.24 -12.96
C HIS A 231 16.67 12.28 -13.91
N GLN A 232 16.81 13.56 -13.50
CA GLN A 232 17.71 14.46 -14.21
C GLN A 232 19.13 14.05 -13.82
N PRO A 233 19.95 13.45 -14.72
CA PRO A 233 21.36 13.41 -14.45
C PRO A 233 21.79 14.87 -14.24
N ARG A 234 22.43 15.17 -13.10
CA ARG A 234 23.18 16.41 -12.95
C ARG A 234 24.38 16.34 -13.90
N GLU A 235 24.12 16.49 -15.19
CA GLU A 235 25.16 16.82 -16.14
C GLU A 235 25.48 18.30 -15.92
N GLU A 236 26.36 18.58 -14.96
CA GLU A 236 27.22 19.74 -15.13
C GLU A 236 27.97 19.49 -16.43
N GLN A 237 27.54 20.13 -17.52
CA GLN A 237 28.39 20.30 -18.68
C GLN A 237 29.60 21.10 -18.21
N VAL A 238 30.64 20.38 -17.77
CA VAL A 238 31.98 20.94 -17.68
C VAL A 238 32.38 21.17 -19.13
N ASN A 239 32.04 22.36 -19.65
CA ASN A 239 32.64 22.87 -20.86
C ASN A 239 34.13 23.04 -20.56
N GLY A 240 34.91 21.97 -20.74
CA GLY A 240 36.35 22.05 -20.84
C GLY A 240 36.65 23.03 -21.97
N LEU A 241 37.15 24.21 -21.61
CA LEU A 241 37.37 25.34 -22.52
C LEU A 241 38.32 25.02 -23.68
N PHE A 242 39.04 23.88 -23.65
CA PHE A 242 39.89 23.38 -24.73
C PHE A 242 39.90 21.85 -24.71
N ASN A 243 39.55 21.19 -25.83
CA ASN A 243 39.75 19.77 -26.05
C ASN A 243 40.16 19.53 -27.52
N ASP A 244 41.23 18.78 -27.75
CA ASP A 244 41.84 18.49 -29.07
C ASP A 244 41.01 17.55 -29.97
N VAL A 245 39.74 17.31 -29.64
CA VAL A 245 38.82 16.38 -30.34
C VAL A 245 37.66 17.12 -31.02
N ILE A 246 37.69 18.45 -31.05
CA ILE A 246 36.68 19.24 -31.77
C ILE A 246 36.94 19.12 -33.27
N ASP A 247 36.23 18.18 -33.92
CA ASP A 247 36.22 18.05 -35.37
C ASP A 247 35.36 19.17 -35.99
N LEU A 248 36.03 20.17 -36.55
CA LEU A 248 35.43 21.35 -37.19
C LEU A 248 34.65 21.03 -38.48
N PHE A 249 34.72 19.78 -38.97
CA PHE A 249 34.09 19.35 -40.22
C PHE A 249 33.11 18.18 -40.03
N ALA A 250 32.85 17.75 -38.79
CA ALA A 250 31.82 16.76 -38.52
C ALA A 250 30.44 17.31 -38.88
N GLU A 251 29.65 16.56 -39.66
CA GLU A 251 28.25 16.90 -39.91
C GLU A 251 27.49 16.95 -38.58
N GLU A 252 26.74 18.04 -38.35
CA GLU A 252 25.90 18.22 -37.16
C GLU A 252 24.90 17.06 -37.06
N THR A 253 25.27 16.01 -36.35
CA THR A 253 24.31 14.98 -35.95
C THR A 253 23.50 15.58 -34.82
N GLN A 254 22.41 16.27 -35.16
CA GLN A 254 21.44 16.79 -34.18
C GLN A 254 20.69 15.61 -33.52
N GLU A 255 21.36 14.77 -32.76
CA GLU A 255 20.69 13.96 -31.75
C GLU A 255 20.28 14.91 -30.63
N ASN A 256 19.05 15.43 -30.71
CA ASN A 256 18.53 16.42 -29.79
C ASN A 256 18.25 15.76 -28.42
N PRO A 257 19.13 15.90 -27.40
CA PRO A 257 19.01 15.12 -26.16
C PRO A 257 17.74 15.48 -25.38
N GLY A 258 17.19 16.68 -25.61
CA GLY A 258 15.92 17.14 -25.03
C GLY A 258 14.70 16.31 -25.48
N ALA A 259 14.69 15.77 -26.70
CA ALA A 259 13.59 14.93 -27.18
C ALA A 259 13.58 13.55 -26.48
N LEU A 260 14.76 12.99 -26.19
CA LEU A 260 14.90 11.73 -25.45
C LEU A 260 14.48 11.93 -23.97
N GLN A 261 14.98 12.99 -23.33
CA GLN A 261 14.63 13.33 -21.94
C GLN A 261 13.12 13.60 -21.76
N THR A 262 12.48 14.22 -22.74
CA THR A 262 11.04 14.52 -22.70
C THR A 262 10.20 13.24 -22.81
N LYS A 263 10.60 12.32 -23.69
CA LYS A 263 10.00 10.97 -23.79
C LYS A 263 10.12 10.20 -22.48
N ASP A 264 11.27 10.30 -21.83
CA ASP A 264 11.50 9.64 -20.54
C ASP A 264 10.64 10.24 -19.42
N LYS A 265 10.49 11.58 -19.32
CA LYS A 265 9.64 12.22 -18.31
C LYS A 265 8.17 11.80 -18.39
N ALA A 266 7.59 11.75 -19.59
CA ALA A 266 6.20 11.34 -19.78
C ALA A 266 5.98 9.86 -19.41
N ARG A 267 6.88 8.99 -19.86
CA ARG A 267 6.86 7.57 -19.50
C ARG A 267 7.02 7.37 -17.99
N LEU A 268 7.93 8.12 -17.36
CA LEU A 268 8.13 8.10 -15.91
C LEU A 268 6.86 8.55 -15.18
N ALA A 269 6.22 9.65 -15.58
CA ALA A 269 4.99 10.14 -14.95
C ALA A 269 3.86 9.09 -15.02
N HIS A 270 3.68 8.43 -16.17
CA HIS A 270 2.74 7.32 -16.30
C HIS A 270 3.08 6.15 -15.36
N ASN A 271 4.35 5.74 -15.31
CA ASN A 271 4.81 4.67 -14.43
C ASN A 271 4.62 5.01 -12.94
N VAL A 272 4.84 6.28 -12.54
CA VAL A 272 4.57 6.74 -11.16
C VAL A 272 3.12 6.55 -10.81
N TRP A 273 2.20 6.93 -11.70
CA TRP A 273 0.77 6.74 -11.48
C TRP A 273 0.38 5.26 -11.43
N VAL A 274 0.90 4.43 -12.34
CA VAL A 274 0.66 2.97 -12.32
C VAL A 274 1.15 2.34 -11.01
N ASN A 275 2.36 2.69 -10.56
CA ASN A 275 2.92 2.19 -9.30
C ASN A 275 2.09 2.64 -8.09
N HIS A 276 1.66 3.91 -8.09
CA HIS A 276 0.73 4.42 -7.08
C HIS A 276 -0.55 3.61 -7.03
N LEU A 277 -1.23 3.39 -8.16
CA LEU A 277 -2.47 2.61 -8.20
C LEU A 277 -2.28 1.18 -7.67
N ARG A 278 -1.17 0.53 -8.02
CA ARG A 278 -0.86 -0.83 -7.53
C ARG A 278 -0.61 -0.87 -6.03
N GLN A 279 0.05 0.14 -5.47
CA GLN A 279 0.32 0.20 -4.02
C GLN A 279 -0.94 0.61 -3.25
N TRP A 280 -1.66 1.62 -3.74
CA TRP A 280 -2.86 2.16 -3.13
C TRP A 280 -3.99 1.14 -3.09
N SER A 281 -4.21 0.38 -4.18
CA SER A 281 -5.26 -0.65 -4.21
C SER A 281 -4.99 -1.86 -3.30
N ARG A 282 -3.74 -2.07 -2.90
CA ARG A 282 -3.32 -3.12 -1.96
C ARG A 282 -3.29 -2.64 -0.50
N ASN A 283 -3.59 -1.38 -0.25
CA ASN A 283 -3.57 -0.81 1.09
C ASN A 283 -4.91 -1.05 1.79
N ASP A 284 -4.91 -1.94 2.79
CA ASP A 284 -6.08 -2.26 3.62
C ASP A 284 -6.73 -1.00 4.23
N ALA A 285 -5.92 0.00 4.61
CA ALA A 285 -6.43 1.24 5.18
C ALA A 285 -7.14 2.11 4.13
N ALA A 286 -6.72 2.05 2.85
CA ALA A 286 -7.43 2.74 1.77
C ALA A 286 -8.79 2.10 1.49
N ALA A 287 -8.83 0.76 1.46
CA ALA A 287 -10.07 -0.02 1.32
C ALA A 287 -11.05 0.28 2.47
N ALA A 288 -10.57 0.24 3.71
CA ALA A 288 -11.38 0.54 4.90
C ALA A 288 -11.96 1.97 4.90
N ARG A 289 -11.18 2.98 4.48
CA ARG A 289 -11.67 4.36 4.37
C ARG A 289 -12.83 4.50 3.39
N LEU A 290 -12.77 3.77 2.27
CA LEU A 290 -13.81 3.79 1.25
C LEU A 290 -15.00 2.86 1.56
N GLY A 291 -14.91 2.05 2.62
CA GLY A 291 -15.92 1.02 2.92
C GLY A 291 -16.00 -0.03 1.81
N LEU A 292 -14.87 -0.37 1.19
CA LEU A 292 -14.76 -1.34 0.11
C LEU A 292 -13.82 -2.47 0.51
N ASP A 293 -13.98 -3.63 -0.13
CA ASP A 293 -13.00 -4.70 -0.04
C ASP A 293 -11.76 -4.37 -0.87
N ALA A 294 -10.58 -4.79 -0.41
CA ALA A 294 -9.32 -4.59 -1.13
C ALA A 294 -9.36 -5.21 -2.54
N GLU A 295 -10.10 -6.31 -2.73
CA GLU A 295 -10.29 -6.94 -4.04
C GLU A 295 -10.96 -5.99 -5.04
N VAL A 296 -11.95 -5.20 -4.61
CA VAL A 296 -12.66 -4.25 -5.46
C VAL A 296 -11.73 -3.10 -5.86
N LEU A 297 -10.89 -2.60 -4.94
CA LEU A 297 -9.90 -1.58 -5.28
C LEU A 297 -8.87 -2.07 -6.31
N GLN A 298 -8.44 -3.32 -6.19
CA GLN A 298 -7.52 -3.93 -7.15
C GLN A 298 -8.15 -4.04 -8.54
N GLN A 299 -9.42 -4.46 -8.62
CA GLN A 299 -10.15 -4.53 -9.88
C GLN A 299 -10.26 -3.14 -10.55
N ILE A 300 -10.55 -2.09 -9.78
CA ILE A 300 -10.62 -0.72 -10.30
C ILE A 300 -9.25 -0.29 -10.82
N ALA A 301 -8.19 -0.50 -10.04
CA ALA A 301 -6.82 -0.17 -10.45
C ALA A 301 -6.42 -0.89 -11.74
N ASP A 302 -6.70 -2.18 -11.86
CA ASP A 302 -6.41 -2.97 -13.05
C ASP A 302 -7.18 -2.45 -14.28
N VAL A 303 -8.47 -2.15 -14.15
CA VAL A 303 -9.26 -1.56 -15.24
C VAL A 303 -8.66 -0.23 -15.68
N LEU A 304 -8.27 0.65 -14.76
CA LEU A 304 -7.68 1.95 -15.09
C LEU A 304 -6.30 1.83 -15.76
N ILE A 305 -5.44 0.95 -15.24
CA ILE A 305 -4.11 0.70 -15.79
C ILE A 305 -4.24 0.16 -17.22
N VAL A 306 -5.06 -0.88 -17.43
CA VAL A 306 -5.27 -1.45 -18.78
C VAL A 306 -5.88 -0.42 -19.73
N THR A 307 -6.88 0.34 -19.28
CA THR A 307 -7.50 1.41 -20.08
C THR A 307 -6.47 2.47 -20.48
N SER A 308 -5.54 2.81 -19.58
CA SER A 308 -4.52 3.82 -19.87
C SER A 308 -3.56 3.40 -20.98
N TYR A 309 -3.19 2.13 -21.06
CA TYR A 309 -2.39 1.60 -22.16
C TYR A 309 -3.21 1.50 -23.44
N ARG A 310 -4.46 1.00 -23.37
CA ARG A 310 -5.34 0.87 -24.53
C ARG A 310 -5.68 2.20 -25.19
N LEU A 311 -5.85 3.25 -24.39
CA LEU A 311 -6.12 4.62 -24.87
C LEU A 311 -4.85 5.47 -25.03
N ASP A 312 -3.69 4.84 -24.91
CA ASP A 312 -2.37 5.43 -25.13
C ASP A 312 -2.13 6.73 -24.33
N LEU A 313 -2.52 6.71 -23.05
CA LEU A 313 -2.21 7.78 -22.10
C LEU A 313 -0.71 8.13 -22.07
N PRO A 314 0.25 7.18 -22.16
CA PRO A 314 1.67 7.51 -22.26
C PRO A 314 1.99 8.48 -23.41
N LEU A 315 1.43 8.24 -24.61
CA LEU A 315 1.63 9.14 -25.74
C LEU A 315 0.95 10.49 -25.53
N GLN A 316 -0.21 10.54 -24.88
CA GLN A 316 -0.87 11.80 -24.53
C GLN A 316 -0.01 12.63 -23.57
N LEU A 317 0.56 12.00 -22.55
CA LEU A 317 1.49 12.64 -21.61
C LEU A 317 2.77 13.10 -22.32
N GLN A 318 3.26 12.32 -23.29
CA GLN A 318 4.43 12.68 -24.10
C GLN A 318 4.17 13.95 -24.93
N ARG A 319 3.02 14.06 -25.60
CA ARG A 319 2.65 15.26 -26.36
C ARG A 319 2.54 16.51 -25.49
N ILE A 320 2.08 16.35 -24.24
CA ILE A 320 2.06 17.44 -23.25
C ILE A 320 3.49 17.79 -22.84
N ALA A 321 4.32 16.77 -22.64
CA ALA A 321 5.70 16.94 -22.23
C ALA A 321 6.52 17.73 -23.27
N GLU A 322 6.26 17.48 -24.56
CA GLU A 322 6.92 18.09 -25.73
C GLU A 322 6.49 19.54 -26.02
N LYS A 323 5.33 19.99 -25.52
CA LYS A 323 4.76 21.32 -25.82
C LYS A 323 5.35 22.49 -24.99
N ASP A 324 6.63 22.42 -24.65
CA ASP A 324 7.42 23.45 -23.95
C ASP A 324 7.16 23.57 -22.42
N LYS A 325 8.23 23.59 -21.62
CA LYS A 325 8.29 23.61 -20.14
C LYS A 325 7.19 22.84 -19.37
N SER A 326 6.90 21.62 -19.81
CA SER A 326 5.94 20.77 -19.10
C SER A 326 6.31 20.58 -17.63
N SER A 327 5.43 21.04 -16.74
CA SER A 327 5.62 20.88 -15.30
C SER A 327 5.04 19.54 -14.85
N ALA A 328 5.57 19.02 -13.74
CA ALA A 328 4.98 17.86 -13.07
C ALA A 328 3.47 18.04 -12.82
N ALA A 329 3.04 19.28 -12.52
CA ALA A 329 1.65 19.64 -12.33
C ALA A 329 0.78 19.47 -13.60
N GLN A 330 1.31 19.75 -14.79
CA GLN A 330 0.57 19.53 -16.03
C GLN A 330 0.38 18.04 -16.34
N LEU A 331 1.42 17.23 -16.15
CA LEU A 331 1.34 15.77 -16.31
C LEU A 331 0.39 15.14 -15.27
N HIS A 332 0.44 15.65 -14.04
CA HIS A 332 -0.47 15.27 -12.96
C HIS A 332 -1.93 15.63 -13.28
N ALA A 333 -2.18 16.86 -13.74
CA ALA A 333 -3.51 17.32 -14.14
C ALA A 333 -4.06 16.51 -15.33
N ALA A 334 -3.23 16.20 -16.33
CA ALA A 334 -3.62 15.36 -17.45
C ALA A 334 -4.01 13.95 -17.01
N THR A 335 -3.27 13.38 -16.07
CA THR A 335 -3.60 12.08 -15.45
C THR A 335 -4.92 12.16 -14.68
N GLY A 336 -5.15 13.25 -13.93
CA GLY A 336 -6.40 13.44 -13.20
C GLY A 336 -7.60 13.65 -14.12
N ASN A 337 -7.41 14.34 -15.24
CA ASN A 337 -8.44 14.52 -16.25
C ASN A 337 -8.80 13.18 -16.93
N PHE A 338 -7.80 12.35 -17.23
CA PHE A 338 -8.00 10.98 -17.70
C PHE A 338 -8.85 10.18 -16.70
N ILE A 339 -8.57 10.24 -15.40
CA ILE A 339 -9.34 9.54 -14.35
C ILE A 339 -10.78 10.07 -14.27
N SER A 340 -10.94 11.40 -14.40
CA SER A 340 -12.22 12.07 -14.26
C SER A 340 -13.21 11.71 -15.38
N TRP A 341 -12.69 11.40 -16.58
CA TRP A 341 -13.52 11.07 -17.75
C TRP A 341 -13.30 9.67 -18.30
N LEU A 342 -12.36 8.89 -17.74
CA LEU A 342 -11.97 7.56 -18.22
C LEU A 342 -11.65 7.55 -19.73
N GLY A 343 -11.01 8.62 -20.19
CA GLY A 343 -10.66 8.87 -21.59
C GLY A 343 -11.82 9.27 -22.51
N TYR A 344 -13.07 9.34 -22.03
CA TYR A 344 -14.23 9.71 -22.87
C TYR A 344 -14.27 11.19 -23.27
N GLU A 345 -13.45 12.04 -22.65
CA GLU A 345 -13.29 13.43 -23.09
C GLU A 345 -12.84 13.51 -24.56
N MET A 346 -11.93 12.62 -24.97
CA MET A 346 -11.44 12.51 -26.34
C MET A 346 -12.36 11.72 -27.27
N THR A 347 -13.47 11.16 -26.74
CA THR A 347 -14.45 10.39 -27.52
C THR A 347 -15.61 11.31 -27.94
N PRO A 348 -16.01 11.32 -29.23
CA PRO A 348 -17.18 12.07 -29.69
C PRO A 348 -18.44 11.71 -28.89
N VAL A 349 -19.28 12.70 -28.61
CA VAL A 349 -20.48 12.53 -27.78
C VAL A 349 -21.42 11.43 -28.30
N SER A 350 -21.51 11.27 -29.62
CA SER A 350 -22.34 10.25 -30.29
C SER A 350 -21.87 8.80 -30.06
N GLU A 351 -20.59 8.61 -29.74
CA GLU A 351 -19.99 7.28 -29.53
C GLU A 351 -19.91 6.90 -28.05
N ARG A 352 -20.22 7.85 -27.16
CA ARG A 352 -20.19 7.61 -25.73
C ARG A 352 -21.36 6.71 -25.31
N PRO A 353 -21.16 5.84 -24.29
CA PRO A 353 -22.22 5.02 -23.72
C PRO A 353 -23.44 5.82 -23.27
N ALA A 354 -24.62 5.21 -23.32
CA ALA A 354 -25.85 5.83 -22.83
C ALA A 354 -25.83 6.01 -21.30
N SER A 355 -26.19 7.20 -20.83
CA SER A 355 -26.38 7.47 -19.39
C SER A 355 -27.58 6.69 -18.86
N ARG A 356 -27.46 6.20 -17.63
CA ARG A 356 -28.55 5.52 -16.91
C ARG A 356 -29.45 6.48 -16.14
N ILE A 357 -28.96 7.69 -15.84
CA ILE A 357 -29.75 8.74 -15.18
C ILE A 357 -30.45 9.61 -16.22
N ARG A 358 -29.73 9.99 -17.27
CA ARG A 358 -30.26 10.88 -18.32
C ARG A 358 -30.70 10.06 -19.51
N LYS A 359 -31.96 9.62 -19.49
CA LYS A 359 -32.54 8.79 -20.55
C LYS A 359 -32.38 9.47 -21.92
N GLY A 360 -31.85 8.72 -22.89
CA GLY A 360 -31.64 9.20 -24.26
C GLY A 360 -30.44 10.13 -24.44
N GLN A 361 -29.63 10.37 -23.40
CA GLN A 361 -28.39 11.14 -23.49
C GLN A 361 -27.17 10.23 -23.22
N PRO A 362 -26.05 10.45 -23.90
CA PRO A 362 -24.79 9.79 -23.55
C PRO A 362 -24.22 10.30 -22.22
N ILE A 363 -23.28 9.54 -21.66
CA ILE A 363 -22.54 9.91 -20.45
C ILE A 363 -21.74 11.20 -20.66
N PHE A 364 -21.53 11.96 -19.56
CA PHE A 364 -20.67 13.15 -19.53
C PHE A 364 -21.07 14.27 -20.50
N VAL A 365 -22.36 14.35 -20.82
CA VAL A 365 -22.91 15.52 -21.53
C VAL A 365 -23.20 16.60 -20.51
N THR A 366 -22.72 17.83 -20.71
CA THR A 366 -23.17 18.96 -19.90
C THR A 366 -24.50 19.46 -20.47
N PRO A 367 -25.56 19.62 -19.66
CA PRO A 367 -26.80 20.19 -20.18
C PRO A 367 -26.51 21.59 -20.72
N VAL A 368 -26.90 21.85 -21.97
CA VAL A 368 -26.82 23.19 -22.55
C VAL A 368 -27.81 24.05 -21.78
N VAL A 369 -27.32 24.87 -20.87
CA VAL A 369 -28.12 25.97 -20.33
C VAL A 369 -28.22 26.98 -21.47
N SER A 370 -29.39 27.06 -22.11
CA SER A 370 -29.62 28.02 -23.20
C SER A 370 -29.18 29.42 -22.79
N SER A 371 -28.05 29.87 -23.33
CA SER A 371 -27.46 31.19 -23.11
C SER A 371 -28.19 32.29 -23.88
N ALA A 372 -29.48 32.12 -24.16
CA ALA A 372 -30.33 33.17 -24.73
C ALA A 372 -30.65 34.27 -23.71
N SER A 373 -30.30 34.05 -22.43
CA SER A 373 -30.33 35.07 -21.37
C SER A 373 -28.89 35.33 -20.90
N PRO A 374 -28.36 36.57 -20.98
CA PRO A 374 -26.95 36.88 -20.72
C PRO A 374 -26.59 36.95 -19.23
N ARG A 375 -27.36 36.32 -18.33
CA ARG A 375 -27.15 36.44 -16.90
C ARG A 375 -27.07 35.09 -16.21
N LEU A 376 -25.88 34.78 -15.70
CA LEU A 376 -25.57 33.78 -14.66
C LEU A 376 -26.31 34.03 -13.31
N THR A 377 -27.40 34.81 -13.31
CA THR A 377 -28.11 35.23 -12.08
C THR A 377 -29.34 34.39 -11.76
N ARG A 378 -29.67 33.37 -12.56
CA ARG A 378 -30.81 32.48 -12.31
C ARG A 378 -30.43 31.02 -12.53
N LEU A 379 -30.35 30.27 -11.43
CA LEU A 379 -30.42 28.81 -11.46
C LEU A 379 -31.82 28.41 -11.97
N GLY A 380 -31.91 27.36 -12.79
CA GLY A 380 -33.20 26.84 -13.24
C GLY A 380 -34.11 26.46 -12.06
N GLU A 381 -35.43 26.44 -12.29
CA GLU A 381 -36.43 26.21 -11.25
C GLU A 381 -36.29 24.87 -10.52
N GLN A 382 -35.59 23.89 -11.11
CA GLN A 382 -35.26 22.62 -10.48
C GLN A 382 -33.76 22.50 -10.20
N PRO A 383 -33.36 22.09 -8.98
CA PRO A 383 -31.95 21.83 -8.68
C PRO A 383 -31.45 20.68 -9.57
N VAL A 384 -30.47 20.98 -10.42
CA VAL A 384 -29.81 19.95 -11.23
C VAL A 384 -28.87 19.18 -10.29
N HIS A 385 -29.16 17.90 -10.04
CA HIS A 385 -28.27 17.00 -9.31
C HIS A 385 -27.06 16.60 -10.18
N ALA A 386 -26.28 17.58 -10.64
CA ALA A 386 -25.20 17.42 -11.58
C ALA A 386 -24.09 16.50 -11.04
N ALA A 387 -23.76 16.63 -9.75
CA ALA A 387 -22.79 15.76 -9.08
C ALA A 387 -23.26 14.29 -9.07
N THR A 388 -24.52 14.03 -8.71
CA THR A 388 -25.08 12.68 -8.74
C THR A 388 -25.05 12.13 -10.16
N ALA A 389 -25.50 12.90 -11.15
CA ALA A 389 -25.44 12.48 -12.55
C ALA A 389 -24.02 12.10 -13.00
N TYR A 390 -23.02 12.91 -12.62
CA TYR A 390 -21.62 12.62 -12.90
C TYR A 390 -21.15 11.30 -12.28
N VAL A 391 -21.45 11.05 -11.00
CA VAL A 391 -21.04 9.81 -10.32
C VAL A 391 -21.58 8.58 -11.05
N TYR A 392 -22.86 8.56 -11.41
CA TYR A 392 -23.45 7.42 -12.10
C TYR A 392 -22.99 7.29 -13.55
N ASP A 393 -22.77 8.41 -14.25
CA ASP A 393 -22.14 8.39 -15.58
C ASP A 393 -20.72 7.81 -15.50
N TRP A 394 -19.96 8.14 -14.46
CA TRP A 394 -18.63 7.58 -14.22
C TRP A 394 -18.68 6.07 -13.94
N LEU A 395 -19.66 5.59 -13.18
CA LEU A 395 -19.87 4.15 -12.96
C LEU A 395 -20.19 3.40 -14.26
N VAL A 396 -21.03 3.98 -15.12
CA VAL A 396 -21.33 3.42 -16.45
C VAL A 396 -20.09 3.43 -17.34
N ALA A 397 -19.31 4.51 -17.30
CA ALA A 397 -18.06 4.65 -18.03
C ALA A 397 -17.05 3.58 -17.59
N LEU A 398 -16.86 3.38 -16.27
CA LEU A 398 -15.96 2.38 -15.71
C LEU A 398 -16.39 0.96 -16.11
N TYR A 399 -17.68 0.64 -15.98
CA TYR A 399 -18.22 -0.64 -16.42
C TYR A 399 -17.89 -0.89 -17.89
N THR A 400 -18.16 0.10 -18.75
CA THR A 400 -17.93 -0.03 -20.19
C THR A 400 -16.45 -0.23 -20.50
N ARG A 401 -15.55 0.53 -19.84
CA ARG A 401 -14.10 0.35 -19.97
C ARG A 401 -13.63 -1.03 -19.51
N ALA A 402 -14.20 -1.55 -18.43
CA ALA A 402 -13.88 -2.90 -17.96
C ALA A 402 -14.24 -3.96 -19.01
N ILE A 403 -15.39 -3.85 -19.67
CA ILE A 403 -15.80 -4.76 -20.75
C ILE A 403 -14.89 -4.63 -21.97
N GLU A 404 -14.59 -3.41 -22.40
CA GLU A 404 -13.70 -3.16 -23.55
C GLU A 404 -12.27 -3.67 -23.33
N ASN A 405 -11.84 -3.81 -22.07
CA ASN A 405 -10.52 -4.29 -21.72
C ASN A 405 -10.39 -5.83 -21.74
N VAL A 406 -11.51 -6.57 -21.74
CA VAL A 406 -11.49 -8.04 -21.68
C VAL A 406 -10.72 -8.64 -22.85
N ASP A 407 -10.87 -8.06 -24.04
CA ASP A 407 -10.23 -8.55 -25.26
C ASP A 407 -8.90 -7.86 -25.59
N TYR A 408 -8.49 -6.88 -24.77
CA TYR A 408 -7.28 -6.11 -25.02
C TYR A 408 -6.05 -6.83 -24.47
N GLN A 409 -5.09 -7.09 -25.35
CA GLN A 409 -3.76 -7.57 -24.98
C GLN A 409 -2.77 -6.41 -25.10
N CYS A 410 -2.19 -6.00 -23.98
CA CYS A 410 -1.17 -4.95 -24.00
C CYS A 410 0.08 -5.47 -24.75
N PRO A 411 0.67 -4.71 -25.69
CA PRO A 411 1.90 -5.12 -26.37
C PRO A 411 3.07 -5.40 -25.40
N TYR A 412 3.06 -4.75 -24.24
CA TYR A 412 4.04 -4.91 -23.16
C TYR A 412 3.61 -5.90 -22.07
N ASP A 413 2.56 -6.69 -22.32
CA ASP A 413 2.05 -7.67 -21.36
C ASP A 413 3.01 -8.87 -21.20
N VAL A 414 2.81 -9.60 -20.11
CA VAL A 414 3.56 -10.83 -19.80
C VAL A 414 3.28 -11.87 -20.87
N GLN A 415 4.33 -12.31 -21.53
CA GLN A 415 4.25 -13.29 -22.62
C GLN A 415 3.65 -14.63 -22.13
N PRO A 416 2.92 -15.39 -22.97
CA PRO A 416 2.28 -16.64 -22.56
C PRO A 416 3.23 -17.67 -21.93
N ALA A 417 4.48 -17.75 -22.43
CA ALA A 417 5.52 -18.61 -21.85
C ALA A 417 5.88 -18.20 -20.41
N ALA A 418 6.03 -16.90 -20.16
CA ALA A 418 6.30 -16.36 -18.83
C ALA A 418 5.11 -16.56 -17.88
N ARG A 419 3.87 -16.46 -18.38
CA ARG A 419 2.66 -16.76 -17.60
C ARG A 419 2.60 -18.23 -17.16
N LYS A 420 2.96 -19.16 -18.06
CA LYS A 420 3.07 -20.59 -17.72
C LYS A 420 4.15 -20.84 -16.67
N ALA A 421 5.33 -20.23 -16.82
CA ALA A 421 6.40 -20.33 -15.83
C ALA A 421 5.96 -19.80 -14.46
N LEU A 422 5.27 -18.66 -14.44
CA LEU A 422 4.72 -18.06 -13.22
C LEU A 422 3.67 -18.97 -12.55
N SER A 423 2.79 -19.60 -13.35
CA SER A 423 1.81 -20.56 -12.85
C SER A 423 2.47 -21.81 -12.25
N ALA A 424 3.59 -22.27 -12.81
CA ALA A 424 4.33 -23.43 -12.28
C ALA A 424 5.06 -23.12 -10.95
N LEU A 425 5.38 -21.86 -10.68
CA LEU A 425 5.93 -21.43 -9.38
C LEU A 425 4.87 -21.37 -8.27
N LEU A 426 3.59 -21.33 -8.65
CA LEU A 426 2.45 -21.25 -7.74
C LEU A 426 1.91 -22.61 -7.29
N SER A 427 2.12 -23.64 -8.12
CA SER A 427 1.80 -25.05 -7.82
C SER A 427 2.84 -25.66 -6.91
#